data_AF-A0A454VY11-F1
#
_entry.id   AF-A0A454VY11-F1
#
_cell.length_a   1.000
_cell.length_b   1.000
_cell.length_c   1.000
_cell.angle_alpha   90.00
_cell.angle_beta   90.00
_cell.angle_gamma   90.00
#
_symmetry.space_group_name_H-M   'P 1'
#
loop_
_entity.id
_entity.type
_entity.pdbx_description
1 polymer ?
#
loop_
_entity_poly.entity_id
_entity_poly.type
_entity_poly.pdbx_seq_one_letter_code
_entity_poly.pdbx_strand_id
1 'polypeptide(L)'
;MSELDTHQDPHANDAAPYSGGDPYADYRAGDFPFTELVDLADRRLGAGVVAANDEFFAERENLLVRERAVFDPERFGHKGKIMDGWETRRRRGADADHVFPAPEDHDWAIVRLGAPGVVRGIVVDTAHFRGNYPQKVSVQAAAVEGTPSPAELLDAKWEELVPPTPVRGHAANGFAIDVERRFTHVRLCQHPDGGVARLRVHGEVVPDPEWLEL
;
A
#
# COMPACT_ATOMS: atom_id res chain seq x y z
N MET A 1 -24.34 28.41 16.54
CA MET A 1 -23.05 28.82 15.95
C MET A 1 -22.20 27.57 15.89
N SER A 2 -22.35 26.78 14.83
CA SER A 2 -21.57 25.55 14.64
C SER A 2 -20.18 25.95 14.16
N GLU A 3 -19.17 25.38 14.81
CA GLU A 3 -17.77 25.58 14.52
C GLU A 3 -17.47 25.24 13.05
N LEU A 4 -16.61 26.07 12.47
CA LEU A 4 -16.15 26.00 11.10
C LEU A 4 -15.54 24.63 10.83
N ASP A 5 -16.18 23.87 9.95
CA ASP A 5 -15.58 22.71 9.31
C ASP A 5 -14.29 23.18 8.62
N THR A 6 -13.14 22.83 9.21
CA THR A 6 -11.84 23.17 8.66
C THR A 6 -11.72 22.43 7.34
N HIS A 7 -12.00 23.12 6.24
CA HIS A 7 -11.71 22.67 4.88
C HIS A 7 -10.20 22.39 4.81
N GLN A 8 -9.81 21.16 5.13
CA GLN A 8 -8.43 20.72 5.07
C GLN A 8 -8.07 20.68 3.58
N ASP A 9 -7.07 21.47 3.18
CA ASP A 9 -6.64 21.55 1.79
C ASP A 9 -6.30 20.14 1.28
N PRO A 10 -7.01 19.60 0.26
CA PRO A 10 -6.80 18.24 -0.23
C PRO A 10 -5.42 18.05 -0.85
N HIS A 11 -4.70 19.13 -1.15
CA HIS A 11 -3.36 19.14 -1.72
C HIS A 11 -2.25 19.39 -0.68
N ALA A 12 -2.58 19.55 0.60
CA ALA A 12 -1.61 19.87 1.65
C ALA A 12 -0.48 18.82 1.77
N ASN A 13 -0.76 17.58 1.39
CA ASN A 13 0.17 16.47 1.46
C ASN A 13 0.86 16.16 0.12
N ASP A 14 0.54 16.89 -0.94
CA ASP A 14 1.13 16.71 -2.26
C ASP A 14 2.62 17.08 -2.22
N ALA A 15 3.39 16.46 -3.10
CA ALA A 15 4.74 16.91 -3.42
C ALA A 15 4.70 17.86 -4.61
N ALA A 16 5.69 18.75 -4.71
CA ALA A 16 5.80 19.65 -5.85
C ALA A 16 5.89 18.83 -7.16
N PRO A 17 5.38 19.34 -8.29
CA PRO A 17 5.61 18.72 -9.58
C PRO A 17 7.11 18.53 -9.85
N TYR A 18 7.47 17.41 -10.47
CA TYR A 18 8.88 17.13 -10.79
C TYR A 18 9.43 18.20 -11.74
N SER A 19 10.54 18.83 -11.34
CA SER A 19 11.15 19.96 -12.04
C SER A 19 12.36 19.58 -12.92
N GLY A 20 12.68 18.28 -13.02
CA GLY A 20 13.90 17.80 -13.69
C GLY A 20 15.05 17.50 -12.71
N GLY A 21 16.07 16.78 -13.16
CA GLY A 21 17.24 16.42 -12.34
C GLY A 21 17.05 15.12 -11.54
N ASP A 22 17.59 15.06 -10.32
CA ASP A 22 17.45 13.88 -9.46
C ASP A 22 15.97 13.67 -9.06
N PRO A 23 15.32 12.57 -9.47
CA PRO A 23 13.91 12.33 -9.20
C PRO A 23 13.57 12.12 -7.72
N TYR A 24 14.58 11.94 -6.87
CA TYR A 24 14.43 11.77 -5.42
C TYR A 24 14.90 12.98 -4.60
N ALA A 25 15.27 14.10 -5.24
CA ALA A 25 15.83 15.27 -4.56
C ALA A 25 14.94 15.84 -3.43
N ASP A 26 13.62 15.78 -3.60
CA ASP A 26 12.62 16.27 -2.65
C ASP A 26 11.78 15.13 -2.04
N TYR A 27 12.26 13.88 -2.15
CA TYR A 27 11.60 12.72 -1.57
C TYR A 27 11.59 12.79 -0.05
N ARG A 28 10.39 12.62 0.51
CA ARG A 28 10.17 12.65 1.96
C ARG A 28 10.46 11.26 2.53
N ALA A 29 11.75 10.94 2.68
CA ALA A 29 12.19 9.73 3.35
C ALA A 29 11.72 9.69 4.81
N GLY A 30 11.70 8.50 5.39
CA GLY A 30 11.42 8.28 6.80
C GLY A 30 12.47 7.37 7.40
N ASP A 31 12.85 7.65 8.64
CA ASP A 31 13.67 6.77 9.46
C ASP A 31 12.74 6.05 10.45
N PHE A 32 12.61 4.75 10.30
CA PHE A 32 11.69 3.93 11.08
C PHE A 32 12.46 2.77 11.71
N PRO A 33 12.58 2.68 13.04
CA PRO A 33 13.39 1.65 13.70
C PRO A 33 13.03 0.22 13.29
N PHE A 34 11.75 -0.06 13.01
CA PHE A 34 11.30 -1.38 12.57
C PHE A 34 11.87 -1.79 11.19
N THR A 35 12.42 -0.88 10.39
CA THR A 35 12.99 -1.19 9.06
C THR A 35 14.28 -2.00 9.12
N GLU A 36 14.89 -2.12 10.31
CA GLU A 36 15.99 -3.05 10.57
C GLU A 36 15.54 -4.52 10.59
N LEU A 37 14.25 -4.78 10.74
CA LEU A 37 13.66 -6.12 10.73
C LEU A 37 13.45 -6.64 9.31
N VAL A 38 13.22 -7.95 9.21
CA VAL A 38 12.97 -8.64 7.93
C VAL A 38 11.72 -8.07 7.26
N ASP A 39 11.83 -7.75 5.97
CA ASP A 39 10.66 -7.48 5.13
C ASP A 39 9.98 -8.81 4.78
N LEU A 40 8.91 -9.12 5.51
CA LEU A 40 8.08 -10.32 5.34
C LEU A 40 7.40 -10.36 3.96
N ALA A 41 7.27 -9.22 3.28
CA ALA A 41 6.73 -9.10 1.93
C ALA A 41 7.81 -9.16 0.83
N ASP A 42 9.07 -9.48 1.16
CA ASP A 42 10.15 -9.62 0.19
C ASP A 42 9.93 -10.85 -0.72
N ARG A 43 9.97 -10.63 -2.04
CA ARG A 43 9.81 -11.68 -3.06
C ARG A 43 10.86 -12.78 -2.96
N ARG A 44 12.05 -12.50 -2.40
CA ARG A 44 13.10 -13.50 -2.17
C ARG A 44 12.70 -14.53 -1.12
N LEU A 45 11.78 -14.18 -0.22
CA LEU A 45 11.15 -15.10 0.72
C LEU A 45 9.94 -15.82 0.10
N GLY A 46 9.58 -15.52 -1.15
CA GLY A 46 8.43 -16.10 -1.83
C GLY A 46 7.14 -15.29 -1.69
N ALA A 47 7.21 -14.05 -1.21
CA ALA A 47 6.04 -13.17 -1.14
C ALA A 47 5.46 -12.89 -2.53
N GLY A 48 4.16 -12.64 -2.60
CA GLY A 48 3.47 -12.38 -3.87
C GLY A 48 2.12 -11.69 -3.69
N VAL A 49 1.74 -10.91 -4.69
CA VAL A 49 0.38 -10.33 -4.75
C VAL A 49 -0.58 -11.40 -5.23
N VAL A 50 -1.60 -11.72 -4.44
CA VAL A 50 -2.58 -12.77 -4.72
C VAL A 50 -3.73 -12.22 -5.57
N ALA A 51 -4.17 -10.99 -5.26
CA ALA A 51 -5.25 -10.32 -5.97
C ALA A 51 -5.20 -8.81 -5.77
N ALA A 52 -5.79 -8.08 -6.71
CA ALA A 52 -6.16 -6.68 -6.58
C ALA A 52 -7.46 -6.44 -7.36
N ASN A 53 -8.23 -5.42 -6.98
CA ASN A 53 -9.49 -5.10 -7.67
C ASN A 53 -9.31 -4.26 -8.95
N ASP A 54 -8.22 -3.49 -9.04
CA ASP A 54 -7.86 -2.69 -10.22
C ASP A 54 -6.33 -2.62 -10.34
N GLU A 55 -5.83 -2.57 -11.58
CA GLU A 55 -4.41 -2.41 -11.93
C GLU A 55 -4.28 -1.71 -13.28
N PHE A 56 -5.18 -0.76 -13.56
CA PHE A 56 -5.37 -0.25 -14.91
C PHE A 56 -4.13 0.45 -15.46
N PHE A 57 -3.45 1.28 -14.65
CA PHE A 57 -2.30 2.09 -15.09
C PHE A 57 -0.97 1.38 -14.84
N ALA A 58 -0.81 0.70 -13.71
CA ALA A 58 0.42 0.00 -13.38
C ALA A 58 0.18 -1.26 -12.53
N GLU A 59 1.01 -2.27 -12.78
CA GLU A 59 0.89 -3.64 -12.26
C GLU A 59 1.09 -3.70 -10.74
N ARG A 60 0.21 -4.43 -10.07
CA ARG A 60 0.25 -4.59 -8.60
C ARG A 60 1.53 -5.25 -8.08
N GLU A 61 2.18 -6.10 -8.88
CA GLU A 61 3.41 -6.80 -8.54
C GLU A 61 4.59 -5.85 -8.27
N ASN A 62 4.52 -4.61 -8.79
CA ASN A 62 5.51 -3.56 -8.52
C ASN A 62 5.59 -3.19 -7.03
N LEU A 63 4.51 -3.40 -6.26
CA LEU A 63 4.50 -3.17 -4.80
C LEU A 63 5.66 -3.90 -4.11
N LEU A 64 6.00 -5.10 -4.59
CA LEU A 64 6.96 -6.00 -3.95
C LEU A 64 8.33 -6.01 -4.64
N VAL A 65 8.55 -5.15 -5.65
CA VAL A 65 9.89 -4.99 -6.25
C VAL A 65 10.83 -4.43 -5.18
N ARG A 66 12.00 -5.05 -4.99
CA ARG A 66 12.91 -4.72 -3.89
C ARG A 66 13.56 -3.35 -4.07
N GLU A 67 13.96 -3.07 -5.30
CA GLU A 67 14.60 -1.81 -5.71
C GLU A 67 13.64 -0.64 -5.52
N ARG A 68 14.22 0.54 -5.26
CA ARG A 68 13.46 1.79 -5.22
C ARG A 68 12.77 2.04 -6.57
N ALA A 69 11.63 2.69 -6.53
CA ALA A 69 10.88 3.01 -7.74
C ALA A 69 11.68 3.91 -8.69
N VAL A 70 11.70 3.55 -9.96
CA VAL A 70 12.35 4.31 -11.01
C VAL A 70 11.35 5.30 -11.62
N PHE A 71 11.75 6.56 -11.71
CA PHE A 71 10.99 7.56 -12.45
C PHE A 71 11.65 7.84 -13.79
N ASP A 72 10.97 7.46 -14.86
CA ASP A 72 11.33 7.82 -16.23
C ASP A 72 10.30 8.84 -16.73
N PRO A 73 10.67 10.13 -16.93
CA PRO A 73 9.76 11.18 -17.41
C PRO A 73 9.20 10.93 -18.81
N GLU A 74 9.85 10.12 -19.64
CA GLU A 74 9.49 9.85 -21.04
C GLU A 74 8.73 8.53 -21.24
N ARG A 75 8.62 7.70 -20.19
CA ARG A 75 7.86 6.45 -20.25
C ARG A 75 6.35 6.69 -20.26
N PHE A 76 5.71 6.39 -21.39
CA PHE A 76 4.26 6.42 -21.57
C PHE A 76 3.79 5.12 -22.25
N GLY A 77 2.64 4.63 -21.82
CA GLY A 77 1.90 3.56 -22.48
C GLY A 77 0.65 4.08 -23.16
N HIS A 78 -0.11 3.17 -23.77
CA HIS A 78 -1.39 3.48 -24.43
C HIS A 78 -2.46 4.05 -23.49
N LYS A 79 -2.30 3.89 -22.17
CA LYS A 79 -3.22 4.41 -21.14
C LYS A 79 -2.76 5.72 -20.50
N GLY A 80 -1.54 6.20 -20.81
CA GLY A 80 -0.97 7.40 -20.21
C GLY A 80 0.40 7.16 -19.60
N LYS A 81 0.74 7.93 -18.56
CA LYS A 81 2.03 7.83 -17.86
C LYS A 81 2.13 6.47 -17.18
N ILE A 82 3.24 5.76 -17.38
CA ILE A 82 3.51 4.52 -16.63
C ILE A 82 4.42 4.89 -15.46
N MET A 83 3.99 4.54 -14.26
CA MET A 83 4.73 4.71 -13.03
C MET A 83 5.28 3.36 -12.56
N ASP A 84 6.45 3.38 -11.91
CA ASP A 84 7.00 2.18 -11.27
C ASP A 84 6.33 1.97 -9.89
N GLY A 85 5.15 1.38 -9.93
CA GLY A 85 4.30 1.12 -8.76
C GLY A 85 3.01 0.41 -9.16
N TRP A 86 2.07 0.31 -8.22
CA TRP A 86 0.69 -0.07 -8.47
C TRP A 86 -0.16 1.19 -8.55
N GLU A 87 -0.89 1.36 -9.66
CA GLU A 87 -1.75 2.53 -9.88
C GLU A 87 -3.09 2.13 -10.50
N THR A 88 -4.17 2.59 -9.86
CA THR A 88 -5.55 2.30 -10.24
C THR A 88 -6.22 3.45 -10.97
N ARG A 89 -7.38 3.20 -11.57
CA ARG A 89 -8.22 4.28 -12.13
C ARG A 89 -8.74 5.19 -11.05
N ARG A 90 -8.86 6.48 -11.39
CA ARG A 90 -9.64 7.44 -10.59
C ARG A 90 -11.05 6.91 -10.38
N ARG A 91 -11.42 6.67 -9.14
CA ARG A 91 -12.75 6.27 -8.76
C ARG A 91 -13.71 7.43 -8.93
N ARG A 92 -14.91 7.10 -9.40
CA ARG A 92 -16.05 7.99 -9.56
C ARG A 92 -17.18 7.41 -8.73
N GLY A 93 -18.10 8.24 -8.28
CA GLY A 93 -19.27 7.71 -7.57
C GLY A 93 -20.21 6.92 -8.50
N ALA A 94 -21.18 6.26 -7.90
CA ALA A 94 -21.93 5.17 -8.53
C ALA A 94 -22.82 5.61 -9.69
N ASP A 95 -23.28 6.87 -9.69
CA ASP A 95 -24.24 7.40 -10.66
C ASP A 95 -24.14 8.93 -10.81
N ALA A 96 -25.02 9.50 -11.63
CA ALA A 96 -25.04 10.93 -11.92
C ALA A 96 -25.45 11.80 -10.71
N ASP A 97 -26.18 11.24 -9.76
CA ASP A 97 -26.62 11.94 -8.54
C ASP A 97 -25.56 11.84 -7.43
N HIS A 98 -24.71 10.82 -7.49
CA HIS A 98 -23.58 10.57 -6.58
C HIS A 98 -22.27 10.54 -7.37
N VAL A 99 -21.78 11.71 -7.80
CA VAL A 99 -20.60 11.81 -8.67
C VAL A 99 -19.26 11.53 -7.97
N PHE A 100 -19.22 11.62 -6.63
CA PHE A 100 -18.03 11.36 -5.82
C PHE A 100 -18.10 9.96 -5.17
N PRO A 101 -16.95 9.27 -4.99
CA PRO A 101 -16.90 8.00 -4.27
C PRO A 101 -17.46 8.12 -2.86
N ALA A 102 -18.06 7.05 -2.35
CA ALA A 102 -18.50 6.95 -0.98
C ALA A 102 -17.29 6.92 -0.03
N PRO A 103 -17.42 7.33 1.25
CA PRO A 103 -16.30 7.32 2.19
C PRO A 103 -15.63 5.95 2.40
N GLU A 104 -16.38 4.87 2.22
CA GLU A 104 -15.92 3.49 2.32
C GLU A 104 -15.32 2.92 1.02
N ASP A 105 -15.47 3.63 -0.10
CA ASP A 105 -14.93 3.18 -1.38
C ASP A 105 -13.40 3.20 -1.36
N HIS A 106 -12.79 2.10 -1.78
CA HIS A 106 -11.34 1.99 -1.88
C HIS A 106 -10.92 0.94 -2.92
N ASP A 107 -9.71 1.09 -3.43
CA ASP A 107 -9.01 0.01 -4.13
C ASP A 107 -8.15 -0.80 -3.17
N TRP A 108 -7.94 -2.08 -3.47
CA TRP A 108 -7.20 -2.98 -2.59
C TRP A 108 -6.29 -3.93 -3.35
N ALA A 109 -5.20 -4.33 -2.68
CA ALA A 109 -4.31 -5.39 -3.09
C ALA A 109 -4.03 -6.32 -1.90
N ILE A 110 -4.15 -7.64 -2.12
CA ILE A 110 -3.86 -8.68 -1.13
C ILE A 110 -2.50 -9.29 -1.43
N VAL A 111 -1.61 -9.27 -0.45
CA VAL A 111 -0.25 -9.81 -0.50
C VAL A 111 -0.15 -10.99 0.44
N ARG A 112 0.33 -12.12 -0.07
CA ARG A 112 0.84 -13.23 0.74
C ARG A 112 2.27 -12.92 1.15
N LEU A 113 2.53 -12.94 2.45
CA LEU A 113 3.88 -12.78 2.99
C LEU A 113 4.74 -13.99 2.57
N GLY A 114 6.00 -13.75 2.27
CA GLY A 114 6.96 -14.81 1.96
C GLY A 114 7.35 -15.59 3.21
N ALA A 115 7.40 -14.90 4.34
CA ALA A 115 7.57 -15.49 5.66
C ALA A 115 6.43 -15.02 6.58
N PRO A 116 5.56 -15.92 7.05
CA PRO A 116 4.61 -15.61 8.10
C PRO A 116 5.32 -15.11 9.35
N GLY A 117 4.70 -14.18 10.08
CA GLY A 117 5.39 -13.55 11.19
C GLY A 117 4.55 -12.51 11.93
N VAL A 118 5.14 -11.96 12.97
CA VAL A 118 4.57 -10.84 13.72
C VAL A 118 5.00 -9.55 13.05
N VAL A 119 4.02 -8.76 12.58
CA VAL A 119 4.27 -7.48 11.92
C VAL A 119 4.59 -6.42 12.98
N ARG A 120 5.74 -5.75 12.84
CA ARG A 120 6.21 -4.67 13.73
C ARG A 120 6.13 -3.30 13.08
N GLY A 121 6.13 -3.24 11.76
CA GLY A 121 5.88 -1.99 11.05
C GLY A 121 5.65 -2.19 9.58
N ILE A 122 5.01 -1.19 8.97
CA ILE A 122 4.66 -1.21 7.54
C ILE A 122 5.13 0.10 6.94
N VAL A 123 5.73 0.03 5.75
CA VAL A 123 6.02 1.22 4.93
C VAL A 123 5.18 1.14 3.66
N VAL A 124 4.34 2.16 3.47
CA VAL A 124 3.64 2.43 2.21
C VAL A 124 4.39 3.57 1.51
N ASP A 125 5.22 3.22 0.53
CA ASP A 125 6.02 4.17 -0.22
C ASP A 125 5.23 4.69 -1.42
N THR A 126 5.04 6.00 -1.48
CA THR A 126 4.36 6.71 -2.58
C THR A 126 5.37 7.39 -3.52
N ALA A 127 6.61 6.92 -3.57
CA ALA A 127 7.64 7.44 -4.45
C ALA A 127 7.12 7.70 -5.88
N HIS A 128 7.22 8.95 -6.28
CA HIS A 128 6.91 9.51 -7.61
C HIS A 128 5.42 9.73 -7.88
N PHE A 129 4.55 9.22 -7.02
CA PHE A 129 3.14 9.61 -6.94
C PHE A 129 3.05 10.92 -6.16
N ARG A 130 3.19 12.04 -6.87
CA ARG A 130 3.33 13.38 -6.27
C ARG A 130 1.98 14.05 -5.95
N GLY A 131 0.96 13.83 -6.79
CA GLY A 131 -0.42 14.29 -6.60
C GLY A 131 -1.49 13.24 -6.97
N ASN A 132 -1.07 12.05 -7.39
CA ASN A 132 -1.90 10.90 -7.71
C ASN A 132 -1.66 9.72 -6.74
N TYR A 133 -1.09 9.98 -5.57
CA TYR A 133 -1.06 9.03 -4.46
C TYR A 133 -2.46 8.95 -3.80
N PRO A 134 -2.78 7.86 -3.08
CA PRO A 134 -4.03 7.81 -2.33
C PRO A 134 -4.01 8.82 -1.18
N GLN A 135 -5.12 9.53 -0.93
CA GLN A 135 -5.15 10.53 0.15
C GLN A 135 -5.05 9.88 1.53
N LYS A 136 -5.61 8.68 1.68
CA LYS A 136 -5.44 7.83 2.86
C LYS A 136 -5.14 6.41 2.44
N VAL A 137 -4.46 5.67 3.32
CA VAL A 137 -4.31 4.23 3.20
C VAL A 137 -4.78 3.55 4.48
N SER A 138 -5.25 2.32 4.36
CA SER A 138 -5.40 1.41 5.49
C SER A 138 -4.73 0.09 5.17
N VAL A 139 -4.35 -0.64 6.23
CA VAL A 139 -3.73 -1.96 6.08
C VAL A 139 -4.37 -2.91 7.07
N GLN A 140 -4.76 -4.07 6.56
CA GLN A 140 -5.30 -5.16 7.35
C GLN A 140 -4.42 -6.39 7.19
N ALA A 141 -4.49 -7.33 8.14
CA ALA A 141 -3.78 -8.59 8.08
C ALA A 141 -4.65 -9.78 8.45
N ALA A 142 -4.29 -10.96 7.94
CA ALA A 142 -4.98 -12.20 8.20
C ALA A 142 -3.99 -13.37 8.36
N ALA A 143 -4.38 -14.33 9.18
CA ALA A 143 -3.76 -15.65 9.27
C ALA A 143 -4.68 -16.64 8.59
N VAL A 144 -4.26 -17.17 7.44
CA VAL A 144 -5.03 -18.13 6.65
C VAL A 144 -4.09 -19.25 6.25
N GLU A 145 -4.46 -20.47 6.60
CA GLU A 145 -3.64 -21.66 6.38
C GLU A 145 -3.67 -22.12 4.92
N GLY A 146 -2.61 -22.82 4.52
CA GLY A 146 -2.49 -23.42 3.20
C GLY A 146 -2.33 -22.40 2.06
N THR A 147 -3.03 -22.64 0.96
CA THR A 147 -2.97 -21.80 -0.27
C THR A 147 -4.38 -21.36 -0.65
N PRO A 148 -4.97 -20.39 0.08
CA PRO A 148 -6.33 -19.95 -0.17
C PRO A 148 -6.45 -19.27 -1.54
N SER A 149 -7.59 -19.44 -2.17
CA SER A 149 -7.99 -18.71 -3.37
C SER A 149 -8.27 -17.23 -3.06
N PRO A 150 -8.25 -16.35 -4.07
CA PRO A 150 -8.66 -14.96 -3.89
C PRO A 150 -10.06 -14.79 -3.27
N ALA A 151 -11.02 -15.64 -3.63
CA ALA A 151 -12.37 -15.59 -3.08
C ALA A 151 -12.39 -15.91 -1.58
N GLU A 152 -11.69 -16.97 -1.17
CA GLU A 152 -11.57 -17.34 0.25
C GLU A 152 -10.86 -16.24 1.07
N LEU A 153 -9.87 -15.56 0.48
CA LEU A 153 -9.20 -14.43 1.12
C LEU A 153 -10.10 -13.20 1.27
N LEU A 154 -11.03 -12.98 0.33
CA LEU A 154 -11.99 -11.88 0.44
C LEU A 154 -12.99 -12.10 1.59
N ASP A 155 -13.36 -13.35 1.83
CA ASP A 155 -14.27 -13.76 2.90
C ASP A 155 -13.56 -14.03 4.24
N ALA A 156 -12.22 -13.98 4.26
CA ALA A 156 -11.43 -14.20 5.47
C ALA A 156 -11.66 -13.13 6.54
N LYS A 157 -11.33 -13.47 7.80
CA LYS A 157 -11.34 -12.50 8.89
C LYS A 157 -10.06 -11.66 8.85
N TRP A 158 -10.22 -10.37 8.55
CA TRP A 158 -9.16 -9.38 8.50
C TRP A 158 -9.10 -8.55 9.79
N GLU A 159 -7.92 -8.42 10.37
CA GLU A 159 -7.63 -7.53 11.50
C GLU A 159 -7.03 -6.22 11.00
N GLU A 160 -7.53 -5.08 11.46
CA GLU A 160 -6.99 -3.78 11.09
C GLU A 160 -5.68 -3.51 11.83
N LEU A 161 -4.59 -3.33 11.06
CA LEU A 161 -3.29 -2.94 11.60
C LEU A 161 -3.08 -1.43 11.49
N VAL A 162 -3.56 -0.83 10.40
CA VAL A 162 -3.52 0.61 10.15
C VAL A 162 -4.92 1.06 9.74
N PRO A 163 -5.62 1.90 10.55
CA PRO A 163 -6.89 2.48 10.14
C PRO A 163 -6.70 3.44 8.95
N PRO A 164 -7.76 3.85 8.25
CA PRO A 164 -7.67 4.86 7.18
C PRO A 164 -6.94 6.14 7.62
N THR A 165 -5.67 6.25 7.24
CA THR A 165 -4.75 7.26 7.74
C THR A 165 -4.24 8.12 6.59
N PRO A 166 -4.25 9.47 6.71
CA PRO A 166 -3.66 10.34 5.70
C PRO A 166 -2.20 10.03 5.43
N VAL A 167 -1.82 10.03 4.17
CA VAL A 167 -0.43 9.83 3.73
C VAL A 167 0.05 11.00 2.90
N ARG A 168 1.36 11.05 2.66
CA ARG A 168 2.02 12.07 1.85
C ARG A 168 2.38 11.54 0.47
N GLY A 169 2.30 12.40 -0.53
CA GLY A 169 2.83 12.12 -1.87
C GLY A 169 4.34 12.13 -1.89
N HIS A 170 4.93 11.27 -2.76
CA HIS A 170 6.38 11.12 -2.92
C HIS A 170 7.11 11.00 -1.56
N ALA A 171 6.65 10.05 -0.73
CA ALA A 171 7.10 9.87 0.63
C ALA A 171 7.15 8.39 1.06
N ALA A 172 8.01 8.09 2.03
CA ALA A 172 7.92 6.87 2.81
C ALA A 172 6.92 7.09 3.96
N ASN A 173 5.75 6.43 3.91
CA ASN A 173 4.74 6.52 4.98
C ASN A 173 4.86 5.28 5.87
N GLY A 174 5.46 5.44 7.05
CA GLY A 174 5.71 4.37 8.00
C GLY A 174 4.68 4.31 9.12
N PHE A 175 4.28 3.10 9.49
CA PHE A 175 3.32 2.81 10.56
C PHE A 175 3.91 1.74 11.49
N ALA A 176 4.11 2.07 12.76
CA ALA A 176 4.50 1.09 13.76
C ALA A 176 3.27 0.25 14.17
N ILE A 177 3.44 -1.06 14.28
CA ILE A 177 2.36 -2.00 14.60
C ILE A 177 2.67 -2.66 15.93
N ASP A 178 1.73 -2.54 16.87
CA ASP A 178 1.81 -3.11 18.21
C ASP A 178 0.75 -4.22 18.38
N VAL A 179 0.84 -5.24 17.52
CA VAL A 179 -0.05 -6.40 17.53
C VAL A 179 0.80 -7.67 17.58
N GLU A 180 0.72 -8.41 18.68
CA GLU A 180 1.49 -9.64 18.90
C GLU A 180 0.79 -10.88 18.33
N ARG A 181 0.54 -10.89 17.02
CA ARG A 181 -0.07 -12.02 16.32
C ARG A 181 0.71 -12.38 15.06
N ARG A 182 0.73 -13.68 14.74
CA ARG A 182 1.29 -14.19 13.48
C ARG A 182 0.31 -13.94 12.35
N PHE A 183 0.78 -13.33 11.27
CA PHE A 183 0.03 -13.11 10.04
C PHE A 183 0.70 -13.81 8.86
N THR A 184 -0.11 -14.08 7.84
CA THR A 184 0.30 -14.77 6.60
C THR A 184 0.01 -13.91 5.37
N HIS A 185 -0.96 -13.00 5.47
CA HIS A 185 -1.39 -12.12 4.40
C HIS A 185 -1.59 -10.70 4.94
N VAL A 186 -1.38 -9.71 4.09
CA VAL A 186 -1.77 -8.32 4.32
C VAL A 186 -2.65 -7.83 3.17
N ARG A 187 -3.58 -6.92 3.46
CA ARG A 187 -4.40 -6.21 2.48
C ARG A 187 -4.13 -4.72 2.61
N LEU A 188 -3.54 -4.13 1.57
CA LEU A 188 -3.36 -2.69 1.44
C LEU A 188 -4.60 -2.11 0.76
N CYS A 189 -5.16 -1.04 1.32
CA CYS A 189 -6.28 -0.31 0.74
C CYS A 189 -5.89 1.15 0.43
N GLN A 190 -6.24 1.63 -0.77
CA GLN A 190 -6.09 2.99 -1.25
C GLN A 190 -7.44 3.71 -1.20
N HIS A 191 -7.53 4.82 -0.48
CA HIS A 191 -8.80 5.54 -0.30
C HIS A 191 -8.81 6.87 -1.08
N PRO A 192 -9.70 7.05 -2.07
CA PRO A 192 -10.54 6.03 -2.72
C PRO A 192 -9.83 5.25 -3.84
N ASP A 193 -8.70 5.77 -4.31
CA ASP A 193 -7.89 5.28 -5.43
C ASP A 193 -6.48 5.89 -5.35
N GLY A 194 -5.57 5.49 -6.23
CA GLY A 194 -4.32 6.21 -6.49
C GLY A 194 -3.15 5.30 -6.80
N GLY A 195 -1.95 5.80 -6.52
CA GLY A 195 -0.70 5.10 -6.78
C GLY A 195 0.16 4.87 -5.54
N VAL A 196 0.66 3.65 -5.40
CA VAL A 196 1.64 3.25 -4.38
C VAL A 196 2.83 2.59 -5.06
N ALA A 197 4.03 3.09 -4.79
CA ALA A 197 5.25 2.62 -5.41
C ALA A 197 5.68 1.27 -4.85
N ARG A 198 5.76 1.16 -3.51
CA ARG A 198 6.22 -0.03 -2.81
C ARG A 198 5.42 -0.26 -1.53
N LEU A 199 5.29 -1.53 -1.16
CA LEU A 199 4.85 -1.97 0.15
C LEU A 199 6.01 -2.74 0.81
N ARG A 200 6.30 -2.41 2.07
CA ARG A 200 7.23 -3.17 2.92
C ARG A 200 6.52 -3.54 4.20
N VAL A 201 6.67 -4.79 4.64
CA VAL A 201 6.04 -5.31 5.85
C VAL A 201 7.14 -5.87 6.74
N HIS A 202 7.60 -5.07 7.68
CA HIS A 202 8.71 -5.41 8.56
C HIS A 202 8.24 -6.14 9.81
N GLY A 203 8.93 -7.23 10.15
CA GLY A 203 8.55 -8.01 11.31
C GLY A 203 9.49 -9.14 11.67
N GLU A 204 9.06 -9.92 12.65
CA GLU A 204 9.75 -11.11 13.14
C GLU A 204 9.14 -12.34 12.49
N VAL A 205 9.96 -13.14 11.83
CA VAL A 205 9.51 -14.40 11.22
C VAL A 205 9.10 -15.38 12.32
N VAL A 206 7.90 -15.93 12.21
CA VAL A 206 7.41 -17.00 13.08
C VAL A 206 7.15 -18.22 12.21
N PRO A 207 7.97 -19.28 12.35
CA PRO A 207 7.77 -20.53 11.63
C PRO A 207 6.35 -21.07 11.81
N ASP A 208 5.97 -21.96 10.92
CA ASP A 208 4.71 -22.67 11.07
C ASP A 208 4.69 -23.43 12.41
N PRO A 209 3.71 -23.19 13.29
CA PRO A 209 3.59 -23.93 14.55
C PRO A 209 3.51 -25.45 14.33
N GLU A 210 2.95 -25.92 13.21
CA GLU A 210 2.89 -27.35 12.90
C GLU A 210 4.29 -27.99 12.79
N TRP A 211 5.33 -27.21 12.44
CA TRP A 211 6.71 -27.71 12.39
C TRP A 211 7.31 -27.95 13.77
N LEU A 212 6.75 -27.34 14.82
CA LEU A 212 7.18 -27.52 16.21
C LEU A 212 6.49 -28.71 16.89
N GLU A 213 5.44 -29.27 16.26
CA GLU A 213 4.72 -30.45 16.75
C GLU A 213 5.27 -31.79 16.18
N LEU A 214 6.39 -31.72 15.45
CA LEU A 214 7.18 -32.88 14.99
C LEU A 214 7.99 -33.53 16.13
#